data_AF-A0A1X0QF00-F1
#
_entry.id   AF-A0A1X0QF00-F1
#
_cell.length_a   1.000
_cell.length_b   1.000
_cell.length_c   1.000
_cell.angle_alpha   90.00
_cell.angle_beta   90.00
_cell.angle_gamma   90.00
#
_symmetry.space_group_name_H-M   'P 1'
#
loop_
_entity.id
_entity.type
_entity.pdbx_description
1 polymer ?
#
loop_
_entity_poly.entity_id
_entity_poly.type
_entity_poly.pdbx_seq_one_letter_code
_entity_poly.pdbx_strand_id
1 'polypeptide(L)'
;MDVNDRVAIHEVMEQQTISIAKAGIHTTLNARCSVLAAANPVLGRFDSKKSVQYNVNLPDTLLTRFDLVFITLDTNVNDYDISNHVLKMHADNNRSNNEDIVSSELFKRFINHTKKIRPALTDDSALLISKSYSKLREYSKGFVIPITPRVLETLIRLSTAHAKLRLSETVDECDVDEALKLFNLLKIILFLELKDQKILL
;
A
#
# COMPACT_ATOMS: atom_id res chain seq x y z
N MET A 1 0.82 -8.42 18.97
CA MET A 1 -0.55 -7.87 18.90
C MET A 1 -1.47 -8.87 19.53
N ASP A 2 -2.05 -8.47 20.65
CA ASP A 2 -3.00 -9.29 21.37
C ASP A 2 -4.31 -9.38 20.59
N VAL A 3 -5.15 -10.35 20.94
CA VAL A 3 -6.44 -10.56 20.27
C VAL A 3 -7.32 -9.31 20.36
N ASN A 4 -7.28 -8.60 21.48
CA ASN A 4 -8.02 -7.35 21.68
C ASN A 4 -7.55 -6.24 20.74
N ASP A 5 -6.24 -6.11 20.49
CA ASP A 5 -5.69 -5.13 19.56
C ASP A 5 -6.18 -5.39 18.13
N ARG A 6 -6.27 -6.67 17.75
CA ARG A 6 -6.75 -7.08 16.43
C ARG A 6 -8.22 -6.69 16.24
N VAL A 7 -9.05 -6.88 17.27
CA VAL A 7 -10.48 -6.48 17.23
C VAL A 7 -10.63 -4.97 17.08
N ALA A 8 -9.85 -4.18 17.82
CA ALA A 8 -9.88 -2.72 17.71
C ALA A 8 -9.44 -2.24 16.32
N ILE A 9 -8.37 -2.81 15.75
CA ILE A 9 -7.91 -2.47 14.40
C ILE A 9 -8.94 -2.87 13.35
N HIS A 10 -9.60 -4.02 13.51
CA HIS A 10 -10.69 -4.45 12.64
C HIS A 10 -11.82 -3.43 12.57
N GLU A 11 -12.24 -2.90 13.72
CA GLU A 11 -13.28 -1.89 13.81
C GLU A 11 -12.87 -0.59 13.13
N VAL A 12 -11.67 -0.09 13.47
CA VAL A 12 -11.13 1.16 12.91
C VAL A 12 -10.97 1.08 11.39
N MET A 13 -10.45 -0.03 10.87
CA MET A 13 -10.22 -0.17 9.43
C MET A 13 -11.52 -0.42 8.64
N GLU A 14 -12.57 -0.98 9.25
CA GLU A 14 -13.85 -1.22 8.57
C GLU A 14 -14.78 -0.02 8.63
N GLN A 15 -14.98 0.53 9.83
CA GLN A 15 -16.02 1.53 10.09
C GLN A 15 -15.44 2.94 10.20
N GLN A 16 -14.11 3.09 10.26
CA GLN A 16 -13.43 4.35 10.54
C GLN A 16 -13.89 5.00 11.85
N THR A 17 -14.34 4.17 12.80
CA THR A 17 -14.81 4.57 14.12
C THR A 17 -14.29 3.62 15.19
N ILE A 18 -14.28 4.08 16.43
CA ILE A 18 -14.00 3.25 17.59
C ILE A 18 -15.11 3.43 18.63
N SER A 19 -15.70 2.32 19.05
CA SER A 19 -16.73 2.29 20.08
C SER A 19 -16.12 2.08 21.45
N ILE A 20 -16.50 2.93 22.40
CA ILE A 20 -16.07 2.84 23.79
C ILE A 20 -17.30 2.55 24.63
N ALA A 21 -17.31 1.39 25.28
CA ALA A 21 -18.34 0.96 26.22
C ALA A 21 -17.69 0.63 27.56
N LYS A 22 -17.49 1.64 28.41
CA LYS A 22 -16.84 1.47 29.73
C LYS A 22 -17.38 2.46 30.75
N ALA A 23 -17.57 1.98 32.00
CA ALA A 23 -18.02 2.80 33.13
C ALA A 23 -19.32 3.60 32.86
N GLY A 24 -20.28 2.99 32.15
CA GLY A 24 -21.54 3.63 31.80
C GLY A 24 -21.46 4.65 30.65
N ILE A 25 -20.27 4.86 30.08
CA ILE A 25 -20.09 5.68 28.88
C ILE A 25 -20.16 4.76 27.66
N HIS A 26 -21.17 4.99 26.82
CA HIS A 26 -21.35 4.36 25.52
C HIS A 26 -21.29 5.44 24.45
N THR A 27 -20.11 5.61 23.84
CA THR A 27 -19.90 6.62 22.80
C THR A 27 -19.08 6.03 21.65
N THR A 28 -19.31 6.56 20.45
CA THR A 28 -18.55 6.23 19.25
C THR A 28 -17.72 7.44 18.84
N LEU A 29 -16.42 7.22 18.62
CA LEU A 29 -15.49 8.25 18.19
C LEU A 29 -15.04 7.99 16.77
N ASN A 30 -14.80 9.06 16.02
CA ASN A 30 -14.35 8.98 14.64
C ASN A 30 -12.84 8.77 14.58
N ALA A 31 -12.38 7.78 13.81
CA ALA A 31 -10.98 7.35 13.70
C ALA A 31 -10.50 7.43 12.24
N ARG A 32 -10.50 8.64 11.66
CA ARG A 32 -10.01 8.89 10.29
C ARG A 32 -8.48 8.97 10.26
N CYS A 33 -7.83 7.82 10.32
CA CYS A 33 -6.38 7.70 10.18
C CYS A 33 -6.00 6.79 9.00
N SER A 34 -4.82 7.04 8.44
CA SER A 34 -4.18 6.11 7.51
C SER A 34 -3.30 5.16 8.33
N VAL A 35 -3.43 3.86 8.08
CA VAL A 35 -2.64 2.83 8.77
C VAL A 35 -1.46 2.44 7.89
N LEU A 36 -0.25 2.65 8.41
CA LEU A 36 0.97 2.05 7.87
C LEU A 36 1.41 0.96 8.84
N ALA A 37 1.51 -0.27 8.35
CA ALA A 37 1.90 -1.42 9.14
C ALA A 37 3.17 -2.05 8.54
N ALA A 38 4.07 -2.46 9.42
CA ALA A 38 5.21 -3.31 9.10
C ALA A 38 5.06 -4.60 9.90
N ALA A 39 5.23 -5.74 9.23
CA ALA A 39 5.13 -7.04 9.87
C ALA A 39 6.29 -7.93 9.40
N ASN A 40 6.89 -8.64 10.33
CA ASN A 40 7.93 -9.62 10.04
C ASN A 40 7.30 -10.99 9.79
N PRO A 41 7.89 -11.82 8.92
CA PRO A 41 7.46 -13.20 8.75
C PRO A 41 7.56 -14.00 10.06
N VAL A 42 6.62 -14.91 10.30
CA VAL A 42 6.57 -15.73 11.53
C VAL A 42 7.86 -16.53 11.76
N LEU A 43 8.44 -17.07 10.68
CA LEU A 43 9.66 -17.88 10.72
C LEU A 43 10.94 -17.06 10.49
N GLY A 44 10.86 -15.73 10.61
CA GLY A 44 11.98 -14.80 10.41
C GLY A 44 12.34 -14.55 8.94
N ARG A 45 12.11 -15.52 8.05
CA ARG A 45 12.21 -15.37 6.58
C ARG A 45 10.86 -15.62 5.93
N PHE A 46 10.60 -14.89 4.85
CA PHE A 46 9.40 -15.09 4.07
C PHE A 46 9.54 -16.37 3.24
N ASP A 47 8.63 -17.32 3.44
CA ASP A 47 8.61 -18.57 2.67
C ASP A 47 7.66 -18.45 1.48
N SER A 48 8.22 -18.32 0.28
CA SER A 48 7.46 -18.17 -0.97
C SER A 48 6.58 -19.38 -1.31
N LYS A 49 6.76 -20.52 -0.64
CA LYS A 49 5.90 -21.71 -0.83
C LYS A 49 4.58 -21.61 -0.08
N LYS A 50 4.50 -20.73 0.91
CA LYS A 50 3.31 -20.56 1.76
C LYS A 50 2.60 -19.27 1.42
N SER A 51 1.30 -19.23 1.70
CA SER A 51 0.51 -18.03 1.45
C SER A 51 0.93 -16.86 2.36
N VAL A 52 0.66 -15.64 1.91
CA VAL A 52 0.92 -14.41 2.69
C VAL A 52 0.25 -14.46 4.07
N GLN A 53 -0.96 -15.04 4.17
CA GLN A 53 -1.67 -15.18 5.44
C GLN A 53 -0.85 -15.97 6.48
N TYR A 54 -0.26 -17.09 6.04
CA TYR A 54 0.54 -17.94 6.91
C TYR A 54 1.86 -17.25 7.29
N ASN A 55 2.50 -16.60 6.32
CA ASN A 55 3.76 -15.90 6.57
C ASN A 55 3.61 -14.74 7.56
N VAL A 56 2.50 -14.00 7.55
CA VAL A 56 2.29 -12.81 8.38
C VAL A 56 1.47 -13.09 9.65
N ASN A 57 0.81 -14.25 9.75
CA ASN A 57 -0.11 -14.59 10.85
C ASN A 57 -1.21 -13.52 11.06
N LEU A 58 -1.79 -13.07 9.95
CA LEU A 58 -2.93 -12.16 9.92
C LEU A 58 -4.12 -12.84 9.23
N PRO A 59 -5.34 -12.68 9.75
CA PRO A 59 -6.53 -13.20 9.11
C PRO A 59 -6.79 -12.46 7.78
N ASP A 60 -7.40 -13.16 6.81
CA ASP A 60 -7.77 -12.60 5.50
C ASP A 60 -8.65 -11.35 5.59
N THR A 61 -9.47 -11.30 6.64
CA THR A 61 -10.32 -10.15 6.92
C THR A 61 -9.51 -8.88 7.17
N LEU A 62 -8.31 -8.93 7.75
CA LEU A 62 -7.43 -7.75 7.86
C LEU A 62 -6.67 -7.48 6.57
N LEU A 63 -6.13 -8.52 5.92
CA LEU A 63 -5.33 -8.36 4.72
C LEU A 63 -6.13 -7.72 3.57
N THR A 64 -7.39 -8.09 3.42
CA THR A 64 -8.31 -7.48 2.43
C THR A 64 -8.74 -6.04 2.75
N ARG A 65 -8.37 -5.49 3.91
CA ARG A 65 -8.58 -4.08 4.26
C ARG A 65 -7.38 -3.20 3.96
N PHE A 66 -6.22 -3.80 3.66
CA PHE A 66 -5.07 -3.06 3.16
C PHE A 66 -5.19 -2.92 1.65
N ASP A 67 -5.20 -1.68 1.19
CA ASP A 67 -5.18 -1.32 -0.23
C ASP A 67 -3.88 -1.78 -0.91
N LEU A 68 -2.75 -1.66 -0.20
CA LEU A 68 -1.42 -1.95 -0.69
C LEU A 68 -0.67 -2.83 0.33
N VAL A 69 -0.18 -3.97 -0.15
CA VAL A 69 0.68 -4.89 0.60
C VAL A 69 2.01 -5.05 -0.14
N PHE A 70 3.10 -4.56 0.45
CA PHE A 70 4.45 -4.71 -0.09
C PHE A 70 5.18 -5.83 0.62
N ILE A 71 5.69 -6.79 -0.14
CA ILE A 71 6.55 -7.86 0.37
C ILE A 71 7.98 -7.51 -0.03
N THR A 72 8.83 -7.28 0.96
CA THR A 72 10.27 -7.06 0.76
C THR A 72 11.00 -8.36 1.03
N LEU A 73 11.61 -8.93 -0.01
CA LEU A 73 12.42 -10.13 0.09
C LEU A 73 13.89 -9.72 0.19
N ASP A 74 14.60 -10.37 1.10
CA ASP A 74 16.04 -10.21 1.21
C ASP A 74 16.73 -11.09 0.16
N THR A 75 17.40 -10.45 -0.80
CA THR A 75 18.12 -11.12 -1.89
C THR A 75 19.55 -10.60 -1.94
N ASN A 76 20.54 -11.50 -1.90
CA ASN A 76 21.96 -11.15 -1.80
C ASN A 76 22.57 -10.51 -3.08
N VAL A 77 21.76 -10.10 -4.06
CA VAL A 77 22.25 -9.63 -5.37
C VAL A 77 22.86 -8.23 -5.28
N ASN A 78 22.35 -7.38 -4.38
CA ASN A 78 22.74 -5.97 -4.28
C ASN A 78 23.56 -5.63 -3.01
N ASP A 79 24.09 -6.64 -2.31
CA ASP A 79 24.80 -6.45 -1.03
C ASP A 79 26.03 -5.53 -1.16
N TYR A 80 26.71 -5.58 -2.31
CA TYR A 80 27.85 -4.71 -2.60
C TYR A 80 27.45 -3.23 -2.67
N ASP A 81 26.35 -2.92 -3.37
CA ASP A 81 25.87 -1.54 -3.51
C ASP A 81 25.33 -1.01 -2.19
N ILE A 82 24.62 -1.86 -1.44
CA ILE A 82 24.08 -1.53 -0.11
C ILE A 82 25.24 -1.25 0.86
N SER A 83 26.24 -2.14 0.91
CA SER A 83 27.39 -1.96 1.81
C SER A 83 28.20 -0.71 1.45
N ASN A 84 28.46 -0.46 0.17
CA ASN A 84 29.10 0.77 -0.29
C ASN A 84 28.32 2.03 0.09
N HIS A 85 26.99 2.00 -0.04
CA HIS A 85 26.14 3.12 0.36
C HIS A 85 26.22 3.39 1.86
N VAL A 86 26.14 2.34 2.69
CA VAL A 86 26.26 2.45 4.15
C VAL A 86 27.64 2.96 4.55
N LEU A 87 28.71 2.42 3.96
CA LEU A 87 30.09 2.87 4.21
C LEU A 87 30.28 4.33 3.83
N LYS A 88 29.73 4.76 2.69
CA LYS A 88 29.79 6.17 2.25
C LYS A 88 29.07 7.09 3.24
N MET A 89 27.88 6.70 3.72
CA MET A 89 27.15 7.48 4.74
C MET A 89 27.90 7.58 6.08
N HIS A 90 28.68 6.56 6.46
CA HIS A 90 29.48 6.59 7.69
C HIS A 90 30.84 7.29 7.52
N ALA A 91 31.43 7.26 6.32
CA ALA A 91 32.68 7.96 6.00
C ALA A 91 32.49 9.49 5.93
N ASP A 92 31.35 9.93 5.41
CA ASP A 92 30.92 11.33 5.43
C ASP A 92 30.41 11.72 6.85
N ASN A 93 31.33 11.83 7.82
CA ASN A 93 31.04 12.34 9.17
C ASN A 93 30.42 13.76 9.18
N ASN A 94 30.48 14.47 8.06
CA ASN A 94 29.73 15.69 7.80
C ASN A 94 28.41 15.34 7.12
N ARG A 95 27.37 15.06 7.93
CA ARG A 95 25.96 14.86 7.53
C ARG A 95 25.32 16.04 6.74
N SER A 96 26.09 17.03 6.32
CA SER A 96 25.58 18.36 6.04
C SER A 96 25.36 18.68 4.56
N ASN A 97 25.80 17.84 3.62
CA ASN A 97 25.73 18.17 2.18
C ASN A 97 25.10 17.06 1.31
N ASN A 98 24.23 16.21 1.86
CA ASN A 98 23.10 15.81 1.04
C ASN A 98 22.21 17.06 0.99
N GLU A 99 22.51 17.96 0.04
CA GLU A 99 21.57 19.00 -0.32
C GLU A 99 20.34 18.28 -0.85
N ASP A 100 19.43 17.93 0.06
CA ASP A 100 18.09 17.50 -0.32
C ASP A 100 17.61 18.57 -1.29
N ILE A 101 17.40 18.18 -2.55
CA ILE A 101 16.95 19.07 -3.64
C ILE A 101 15.72 19.87 -3.17
N VAL A 102 14.96 19.30 -2.23
CA VAL A 102 13.82 19.91 -1.58
C VAL A 102 13.99 19.89 -0.06
N SER A 103 14.02 21.08 0.55
CA SER A 103 13.94 21.22 2.01
C SER A 103 12.67 20.55 2.57
N SER A 104 12.82 19.87 3.71
CA SER A 104 11.69 19.25 4.43
C SER A 104 10.54 20.22 4.69
N GLU A 105 10.83 21.51 4.91
CA GLU A 105 9.78 22.51 5.11
C GLU A 105 8.98 22.77 3.83
N LEU A 106 9.67 22.90 2.69
CA LEU A 106 9.01 23.09 1.40
C LEU A 106 8.15 21.87 1.04
N PHE A 107 8.65 20.66 1.29
CA PHE A 107 7.88 19.44 1.07
C PHE A 107 6.61 19.38 1.94
N LYS A 108 6.70 19.73 3.23
CA LYS A 108 5.53 19.81 4.12
C LYS A 108 4.51 20.84 3.64
N ARG A 109 4.96 22.02 3.22
CA ARG A 109 4.09 23.07 2.65
C ARG A 109 3.42 22.60 1.37
N PHE A 110 4.16 21.94 0.49
CA PHE A 110 3.64 21.36 -0.76
C PHE A 110 2.54 20.34 -0.48
N ILE A 111 2.78 19.35 0.39
CA ILE A 111 1.79 18.33 0.75
C ILE A 111 0.54 18.95 1.41
N ASN A 112 0.70 20.00 2.21
CA ASN A 112 -0.44 20.69 2.81
C ASN A 112 -1.29 21.45 1.77
N HIS A 113 -0.65 21.93 0.69
CA HIS A 113 -1.33 22.57 -0.41
C HIS A 113 -2.08 21.54 -1.27
N THR A 114 -1.44 20.45 -1.67
CA THR A 114 -2.04 19.38 -2.50
C THR A 114 -3.25 18.73 -1.83
N LYS A 115 -3.24 18.59 -0.49
CA LYS A 115 -4.37 18.05 0.29
C LYS A 115 -5.67 18.85 0.19
N LYS A 116 -5.60 20.15 -0.16
CA LYS A 116 -6.78 21.02 -0.30
C LYS A 116 -7.53 20.77 -1.61
N ILE A 117 -6.82 20.27 -2.63
CA ILE A 117 -7.37 20.00 -3.96
C ILE A 117 -8.24 18.74 -3.89
N ARG A 118 -9.40 18.79 -4.52
CA ARG A 118 -10.36 17.67 -4.62
C ARG A 118 -10.61 17.38 -6.09
N PRO A 119 -9.73 16.59 -6.75
CA PRO A 119 -9.87 16.34 -8.17
C PRO A 119 -11.13 15.50 -8.46
N ALA A 120 -11.85 15.87 -9.52
CA ALA A 120 -12.99 15.13 -10.02
C ALA A 120 -12.55 14.09 -11.06
N LEU A 121 -13.20 12.94 -11.09
CA LEU A 121 -12.99 11.94 -12.13
C LEU A 121 -13.62 12.43 -13.44
N THR A 122 -12.85 12.40 -14.53
CA THR A 122 -13.40 12.57 -15.88
C THR A 122 -14.10 11.28 -16.33
N ASP A 123 -15.03 11.40 -17.28
CA ASP A 123 -15.75 10.24 -17.82
C ASP A 123 -14.80 9.23 -18.49
N ASP A 124 -13.77 9.73 -19.18
CA ASP A 124 -12.74 8.90 -19.82
C ASP A 124 -11.94 8.10 -18.79
N SER A 125 -11.49 8.76 -17.70
CA SER A 125 -10.79 8.10 -16.58
C SER A 125 -11.68 7.07 -15.88
N ALA A 126 -12.96 7.38 -15.67
CA ALA A 126 -13.92 6.45 -15.06
C ALA A 126 -14.12 5.20 -15.92
N LEU A 127 -14.24 5.38 -17.25
CA LEU A 127 -14.33 4.28 -18.21
C LEU A 127 -13.06 3.42 -18.21
N LEU A 128 -11.89 4.05 -18.19
CA LEU A 128 -10.59 3.37 -18.16
C LEU A 128 -10.41 2.54 -16.88
N ILE A 129 -10.76 3.09 -15.72
CA ILE A 129 -10.71 2.38 -14.43
C ILE A 129 -11.63 1.17 -14.47
N SER A 130 -12.88 1.33 -14.94
CA SER A 130 -13.86 0.23 -15.01
C SER A 130 -13.40 -0.90 -15.94
N LYS A 131 -12.85 -0.54 -17.10
CA LYS A 131 -12.28 -1.50 -18.07
C LYS A 131 -11.09 -2.24 -17.47
N SER A 132 -10.19 -1.54 -16.79
CA SER A 132 -9.01 -2.13 -16.16
C SER A 132 -9.36 -3.04 -14.98
N TYR A 133 -10.32 -2.64 -14.14
CA TYR A 133 -10.84 -3.49 -13.06
C TYR A 133 -11.48 -4.78 -13.59
N SER A 134 -12.29 -4.68 -14.65
CA SER A 134 -12.92 -5.85 -15.29
C SER A 134 -11.88 -6.84 -15.81
N LYS A 135 -10.86 -6.33 -16.53
CA LYS A 135 -9.71 -7.14 -16.98
C LYS A 135 -9.01 -7.81 -15.80
N LEU A 136 -8.66 -7.05 -14.76
CA LEU A 136 -8.00 -7.59 -13.57
C LEU A 136 -8.82 -8.75 -12.97
N ARG A 137 -10.14 -8.58 -12.86
CA ARG A 137 -11.04 -9.60 -12.32
C ARG A 137 -11.11 -10.85 -13.19
N GLU A 138 -11.07 -10.74 -14.51
CA GLU A 138 -10.99 -11.90 -15.41
C GLU A 138 -9.69 -12.70 -15.20
N TYR A 139 -8.55 -12.02 -15.12
CA TYR A 139 -7.27 -12.67 -14.84
C TYR A 139 -7.22 -13.31 -13.44
N SER A 140 -8.03 -12.82 -12.49
CA SER A 140 -8.01 -13.29 -11.10
C SER A 140 -8.59 -14.69 -10.86
N LYS A 141 -9.17 -15.34 -11.88
CA LYS A 141 -9.67 -16.73 -11.83
C LYS A 141 -8.49 -17.71 -11.65
N GLY A 142 -7.96 -17.81 -10.44
CA GLY A 142 -6.79 -18.64 -10.08
C GLY A 142 -5.81 -17.99 -9.11
N PHE A 143 -6.06 -16.76 -8.63
CA PHE A 143 -5.19 -16.06 -7.69
C PHE A 143 -5.55 -16.34 -6.22
N VAL A 144 -4.54 -16.34 -5.35
CA VAL A 144 -4.67 -16.59 -3.90
C VAL A 144 -5.41 -15.46 -3.17
N ILE A 145 -5.33 -14.22 -3.68
CA ILE A 145 -6.07 -13.07 -3.13
C ILE A 145 -7.17 -12.67 -4.13
N PRO A 146 -8.46 -12.78 -3.74
CA PRO A 146 -9.55 -12.45 -4.63
C PRO A 146 -9.61 -10.94 -4.91
N ILE A 147 -9.87 -10.58 -6.17
CA ILE A 147 -10.11 -9.19 -6.54
C ILE A 147 -11.52 -8.80 -6.11
N THR A 148 -11.59 -7.95 -5.09
CA THR A 148 -12.83 -7.44 -4.51
C THR A 148 -13.13 -6.03 -5.04
N PRO A 149 -14.36 -5.51 -4.85
CA PRO A 149 -14.68 -4.12 -5.15
C PRO A 149 -13.78 -3.11 -4.44
N ARG A 150 -13.13 -3.48 -3.33
CA ARG A 150 -12.14 -2.62 -2.67
C ARG A 150 -10.97 -2.24 -3.56
N VAL A 151 -10.55 -3.14 -4.46
CA VAL A 151 -9.49 -2.85 -5.43
C VAL A 151 -9.90 -1.70 -6.36
N LEU A 152 -11.18 -1.62 -6.73
CA LEU A 152 -11.69 -0.50 -7.53
C LEU A 152 -11.61 0.81 -6.74
N GLU A 153 -12.01 0.80 -5.47
CA GLU A 153 -11.87 1.96 -4.58
C GLU A 153 -10.40 2.37 -4.39
N THR A 154 -9.49 1.40 -4.27
CA THR A 154 -8.05 1.62 -4.21
C THR A 154 -7.55 2.32 -5.46
N LEU A 155 -7.92 1.86 -6.66
CA LEU A 155 -7.52 2.49 -7.92
C LEU A 155 -8.00 3.94 -8.01
N ILE A 156 -9.24 4.21 -7.61
CA ILE A 156 -9.77 5.57 -7.55
C ILE A 156 -8.97 6.43 -6.55
N ARG A 157 -8.67 5.88 -5.36
CA ARG A 157 -7.91 6.57 -4.31
C ARG A 157 -6.48 6.89 -4.74
N LEU A 158 -5.81 5.98 -5.44
CA LEU A 158 -4.46 6.18 -5.95
C LEU A 158 -4.44 7.19 -7.10
N SER A 159 -5.38 7.08 -8.04
CA SER A 159 -5.47 8.01 -9.19
C SER A 159 -5.76 9.44 -8.70
N THR A 160 -6.68 9.59 -7.75
CA THR A 160 -6.97 10.90 -7.13
C THR A 160 -5.79 11.43 -6.30
N ALA A 161 -5.02 10.57 -5.63
CA ALA A 161 -3.81 10.97 -4.93
C ALA A 161 -2.72 11.45 -5.90
N HIS A 162 -2.55 10.78 -7.04
CA HIS A 162 -1.60 11.18 -8.08
C HIS A 162 -2.00 12.52 -8.73
N ALA A 163 -3.28 12.70 -9.06
CA ALA A 163 -3.80 13.97 -9.57
C ALA A 163 -3.57 15.14 -8.57
N LYS A 164 -3.73 14.90 -7.26
CA LYS A 164 -3.38 15.88 -6.22
C LYS A 164 -1.91 16.25 -6.22
N LEU A 165 -1.01 15.30 -6.44
CA LEU A 165 0.43 15.56 -6.54
C LEU A 165 0.76 16.37 -7.80
N ARG A 166 0.03 16.18 -8.91
CA ARG A 166 0.13 17.02 -10.12
C ARG A 166 -0.48 18.43 -9.93
N LEU A 167 -1.20 18.68 -8.83
CA LEU A 167 -2.00 19.89 -8.61
C LEU A 167 -3.14 20.05 -9.64
N SER A 168 -3.66 18.94 -10.17
CA SER A 168 -4.78 18.95 -11.11
C SER A 168 -6.13 18.93 -10.39
N GLU A 169 -7.12 19.61 -10.95
CA GLU A 169 -8.53 19.55 -10.50
C GLU A 169 -9.31 18.40 -11.14
N THR A 170 -8.71 17.70 -12.11
CA THR A 170 -9.28 16.51 -12.76
C THR A 170 -8.33 15.33 -12.68
N VAL A 171 -8.90 14.13 -12.58
CA VAL A 171 -8.16 12.87 -12.74
C VAL A 171 -8.19 12.51 -14.21
N ASP A 172 -7.01 12.48 -14.82
CA ASP A 172 -6.84 12.19 -16.24
C ASP A 172 -6.31 10.76 -16.44
N GLU A 173 -6.29 10.27 -17.67
CA GLU A 173 -5.88 8.89 -17.99
C GLU A 173 -4.46 8.57 -17.49
N CYS A 174 -3.54 9.54 -17.54
CA CYS A 174 -2.18 9.36 -17.05
C CYS A 174 -2.09 9.10 -15.54
N ASP A 175 -3.05 9.59 -14.75
CA ASP A 175 -3.13 9.29 -13.30
C ASP A 175 -3.54 7.85 -13.06
N VAL A 176 -4.49 7.37 -13.87
CA VAL A 176 -4.99 6.00 -13.81
C VAL A 176 -3.91 5.02 -14.24
N ASP A 177 -3.19 5.33 -15.32
CA ASP A 177 -2.08 4.51 -15.80
C ASP A 177 -0.98 4.35 -14.74
N GLU A 178 -0.62 5.44 -14.04
CA GLU A 178 0.38 5.37 -12.99
C GLU A 178 -0.11 4.56 -11.77
N ALA A 179 -1.37 4.74 -11.38
CA ALA A 179 -1.98 3.91 -10.35
C ALA A 179 -1.99 2.42 -10.72
N LEU A 180 -2.26 2.10 -11.99
CA LEU A 180 -2.22 0.74 -12.52
C LEU A 180 -0.80 0.17 -12.56
N LYS A 181 0.21 0.97 -12.92
CA LYS A 181 1.63 0.54 -12.85
C LYS A 181 2.01 0.16 -11.42
N LEU A 182 1.67 0.99 -10.44
CA LEU A 182 1.93 0.72 -9.03
C LEU A 182 1.22 -0.56 -8.57
N PHE A 183 -0.05 -0.72 -8.94
CA PHE A 183 -0.82 -1.93 -8.61
C PHE A 183 -0.27 -3.18 -9.29
N ASN A 184 0.19 -3.07 -10.55
CA ASN A 184 0.80 -4.17 -11.28
C ASN A 184 2.16 -4.56 -10.70
N LEU A 185 2.97 -3.61 -10.22
CA LEU A 185 4.22 -3.90 -9.52
C LEU A 185 3.95 -4.76 -8.28
N LEU A 186 2.93 -4.37 -7.50
CA LEU A 186 2.47 -5.13 -6.34
C LEU A 186 2.03 -6.55 -6.71
N LYS A 187 1.29 -6.69 -7.81
CA LYS A 187 0.89 -7.98 -8.37
C LYS A 187 2.08 -8.81 -8.84
N ILE A 188 3.09 -8.20 -9.47
CA ILE A 188 4.28 -8.90 -9.98
C ILE A 188 5.09 -9.47 -8.83
N ILE A 189 5.26 -8.72 -7.74
CA ILE A 189 5.93 -9.24 -6.53
C ILE A 189 5.18 -10.48 -6.02
N LEU A 190 3.84 -10.40 -5.94
CA LEU A 190 3.00 -11.52 -5.53
C LEU A 190 2.96 -12.69 -6.54
N PHE A 191 3.16 -12.42 -7.84
CA PHE A 191 3.03 -13.41 -8.92
C PHE A 191 4.36 -14.07 -9.32
N LEU A 192 5.49 -13.39 -9.18
CA LEU A 192 6.82 -13.99 -9.30
C LEU A 192 6.95 -15.16 -8.32
N GLU A 193 6.35 -15.03 -7.13
CA GLU A 193 6.25 -16.11 -6.14
C GLU A 193 5.47 -17.34 -6.65
N LEU A 194 4.45 -17.17 -7.51
CA LEU A 194 3.67 -18.29 -8.06
C LEU A 194 4.33 -18.94 -9.29
N LYS A 195 5.20 -18.23 -10.02
CA LYS A 195 5.91 -18.80 -11.17
C LYS A 195 7.01 -19.77 -10.74
N ASP A 196 7.68 -19.51 -9.61
CA ASP A 196 8.62 -20.45 -9.00
C ASP A 196 7.94 -21.74 -8.50
N GLN A 197 6.63 -21.69 -8.24
CA GLN A 197 5.86 -22.89 -7.89
C GLN A 197 5.54 -23.79 -9.10
N LYS A 198 5.55 -23.27 -10.34
CA LYS A 198 5.25 -24.04 -11.56
C LYS A 198 6.47 -24.67 -12.24
N ILE A 199 7.69 -24.34 -11.82
CA ILE A 199 8.92 -24.92 -12.39
C ILE A 199 9.36 -26.19 -11.63
N LEU A 200 8.66 -26.57 -10.56
CA LEU A 200 9.00 -27.70 -9.69
C LEU A 200 7.93 -28.82 -9.63
N LEU A 201 7.06 -28.89 -10.64
CA LEU A 201 6.16 -30.03 -10.94
C LEU A 201 6.39 -30.47 -12.38
#